data_AF-A0A3D8PLS2-F1
#
_entry.id   AF-A0A3D8PLS2-F1
#
_cell.length_a   1.000
_cell.length_b   1.000
_cell.length_c   1.000
_cell.angle_alpha   90.00
_cell.angle_beta   90.00
_cell.angle_gamma   90.00
#
_symmetry.space_group_name_H-M   'P 1'
#
loop_
_entity.id
_entity.type
_entity.pdbx_description
1 polymer ?
#
loop_
_entity_poly.entity_id
_entity_poly.type
_entity_poly.pdbx_seq_one_letter_code
_entity_poly.pdbx_strand_id
1 'polypeptide(L)'
;MVEVGNKSYEAPLGSYCWGKNGQSTCVDTVGPKELLKGKEPIKVKPGEKIILEMNDEPQPNQVQVLQISENDEVEVSVKDNRFSAPLQEGVYYYSYGVWWMD
;
A
#
# COMPACT_ATOMS: atom_id res chain seq x y z
N MET A 1 2.05 -8.72 1.77
CA MET A 1 1.18 -8.72 2.98
C MET A 1 1.41 -7.42 3.75
N VAL A 2 0.50 -7.04 4.65
CA VAL A 2 0.70 -5.91 5.58
C VAL A 2 0.79 -6.45 7.00
N GLU A 3 1.89 -6.21 7.70
CA GLU A 3 2.02 -6.58 9.11
C GLU A 3 1.86 -5.38 10.03
N VAL A 4 1.13 -5.60 11.11
CA VAL A 4 0.99 -4.67 12.23
C VAL A 4 1.11 -5.47 13.54
N GLY A 5 2.12 -5.13 14.35
CA GLY A 5 2.45 -5.89 15.55
C GLY A 5 2.80 -7.34 15.20
N ASN A 6 1.98 -8.29 15.68
CA ASN A 6 2.14 -9.73 15.42
C ASN A 6 1.06 -10.30 14.49
N LYS A 7 0.37 -9.45 13.74
CA LYS A 7 -0.72 -9.84 12.83
C LYS A 7 -0.36 -9.47 11.40
N SER A 8 -0.74 -10.34 10.47
CA SER A 8 -0.57 -10.14 9.03
C SER A 8 -1.93 -10.05 8.36
N TYR A 9 -2.05 -9.13 7.41
CA TYR A 9 -3.28 -8.77 6.73
C TYR A 9 -3.07 -8.78 5.21
N GLU A 10 -4.05 -9.31 4.48
CA GLU A 10 -4.06 -9.24 3.03
C GLU A 10 -4.48 -7.83 2.56
N ALA A 11 -3.72 -7.28 1.63
CA ALA A 11 -4.07 -6.05 0.94
C ALA A 11 -4.80 -6.40 -0.37
N PRO A 12 -5.97 -5.81 -0.65
CA PRO A 12 -6.61 -5.99 -1.94
C PRO A 12 -5.74 -5.46 -3.08
N LEU A 13 -5.68 -6.20 -4.19
CA LEU A 13 -4.94 -5.78 -5.37
C LEU A 13 -5.63 -4.57 -6.02
N GLY A 14 -4.88 -3.48 -6.17
CA GLY A 14 -5.29 -2.29 -6.91
C GLY A 14 -4.94 -2.38 -8.40
N SER A 15 -4.89 -1.22 -9.07
CA SER A 15 -4.56 -1.15 -10.50
C SER A 15 -3.11 -1.58 -10.71
N TYR A 16 -2.86 -2.32 -11.79
CA TYR A 16 -1.51 -2.79 -12.12
C TYR A 16 -1.31 -2.87 -13.64
N CYS A 17 -0.04 -2.79 -14.04
CA CYS A 17 0.39 -3.04 -15.40
C CYS A 17 1.56 -4.02 -15.39
N TRP A 18 1.58 -4.96 -16.32
CA TRP A 18 2.76 -5.79 -16.59
C TRP A 18 3.06 -5.78 -18.09
N GLY A 19 4.34 -5.81 -18.45
CA GLY A 19 4.75 -5.95 -19.85
C GLY A 19 5.86 -6.99 -20.07
N LYS A 20 5.90 -7.56 -21.28
CA LYS A 20 6.92 -8.53 -21.74
C LYS A 20 6.97 -8.46 -23.26
N ASN A 21 8.18 -8.51 -23.81
CA ASN A 21 8.42 -8.58 -25.25
C ASN A 21 7.68 -7.47 -26.05
N GLY A 22 7.64 -6.25 -25.53
CA GLY A 22 7.02 -5.10 -26.19
C GLY A 22 5.49 -5.04 -26.14
N GLN A 23 4.84 -5.94 -25.38
CA GLN A 23 3.40 -5.86 -25.09
C GLN A 23 3.18 -5.53 -23.61
N SER A 24 2.17 -4.72 -23.32
CA SER A 24 1.77 -4.35 -21.97
C SER A 24 0.29 -4.65 -21.75
N THR A 25 -0.04 -5.28 -20.63
CA THR A 25 -1.41 -5.46 -20.15
C THR A 25 -1.59 -4.64 -18.88
N CYS A 26 -2.59 -3.79 -18.86
CA CYS A 26 -2.99 -3.01 -17.69
C CYS A 26 -4.39 -3.41 -17.26
N VAL A 27 -4.57 -3.56 -15.95
CA VAL A 27 -5.86 -3.77 -15.31
C VAL A 27 -6.10 -2.61 -14.37
N ASP A 28 -7.18 -1.88 -14.62
CA ASP A 28 -7.59 -0.76 -13.80
C ASP A 28 -8.65 -1.19 -12.76
N THR A 29 -8.59 -0.55 -11.60
CA THR A 29 -9.46 -0.82 -10.45
C THR A 29 -9.94 0.51 -9.87
N VAL A 30 -11.06 0.46 -9.14
CA VAL A 30 -11.52 1.63 -8.39
C VAL A 30 -10.51 2.01 -7.30
N GLY A 31 -10.43 3.31 -6.99
CA GLY A 31 -9.45 3.83 -6.04
C GLY A 31 -9.58 3.27 -4.61
N PRO A 32 -8.56 3.45 -3.75
CA PRO A 32 -8.46 2.75 -2.46
C PRO A 32 -9.68 2.91 -1.54
N LYS A 33 -10.29 4.10 -1.48
CA LYS A 33 -11.49 4.36 -0.66
C LYS A 33 -12.67 3.47 -1.07
N GLU A 34 -12.97 3.41 -2.37
CA GLU A 34 -14.08 2.59 -2.86
C GLU A 34 -13.73 1.10 -2.88
N LEU A 35 -12.48 0.73 -3.17
CA LEU A 35 -12.01 -0.66 -3.13
C LEU A 35 -12.12 -1.30 -1.73
N LEU A 36 -12.00 -0.48 -0.69
CA LEU A 36 -12.08 -0.88 0.71
C LEU A 36 -13.45 -0.62 1.34
N LYS A 37 -14.43 -0.13 0.58
CA LYS A 37 -15.76 0.18 1.10
C LYS A 37 -16.43 -1.03 1.73
N GLY A 38 -16.90 -0.86 2.96
CA GLY A 38 -17.54 -1.93 3.73
C GLY A 38 -16.58 -2.95 4.34
N LYS A 39 -15.27 -2.82 4.14
CA LYS A 39 -14.27 -3.63 4.86
C LYS A 39 -13.95 -3.02 6.21
N GLU A 40 -13.68 -3.87 7.20
CA GLU A 40 -13.26 -3.40 8.53
C GLU A 40 -11.82 -2.86 8.47
N PRO A 41 -11.57 -1.63 8.96
CA PRO A 41 -10.21 -1.08 9.03
C PRO A 41 -9.32 -1.86 10.00
N ILE A 42 -8.04 -1.96 9.66
CA ILE A 42 -7.02 -2.51 10.57
C ILE A 42 -6.84 -1.52 11.73
N LYS A 43 -7.15 -1.96 12.95
CA LYS A 43 -6.98 -1.15 14.17
C LYS A 43 -5.51 -1.13 14.58
N VAL A 44 -4.92 0.05 14.66
CA VAL A 44 -3.52 0.28 15.03
C VAL A 44 -3.44 1.36 16.12
N LYS A 45 -2.36 1.37 16.89
CA LYS A 45 -2.05 2.45 17.84
C LYS A 45 -1.41 3.64 17.11
N PRO A 46 -1.56 4.87 17.63
CA PRO A 46 -0.84 6.02 17.12
C PRO A 46 0.68 5.75 17.06
N GLY A 47 1.30 6.01 15.91
CA GLY A 47 2.73 5.79 15.70
C GLY A 47 3.17 4.31 15.63
N GLU A 48 2.23 3.36 15.62
CA GLU A 48 2.54 1.94 15.49
C GLU A 48 3.20 1.65 14.15
N LYS A 49 4.17 0.73 14.14
CA LYS A 49 4.94 0.39 12.96
C LYS A 49 4.12 -0.51 12.03
N ILE A 50 4.05 -0.11 10.77
CA ILE A 50 3.44 -0.87 9.69
C ILE A 50 4.56 -1.40 8.79
N ILE A 51 4.48 -2.68 8.43
CA ILE A 51 5.46 -3.37 7.60
C ILE A 51 4.76 -3.83 6.32
N LEU A 52 5.35 -3.52 5.18
CA LEU A 52 4.89 -3.98 3.88
C LEU A 52 5.78 -5.16 3.46
N GLU A 53 5.26 -6.37 3.54
CA GLU A 53 6.01 -7.55 3.13
C GLU A 53 5.93 -7.75 1.62
N MET A 54 7.11 -7.76 1.00
CA MET A 54 7.34 -8.10 -0.41
C MET A 54 8.30 -9.28 -0.46
N ASN A 55 7.79 -10.48 -0.74
CA ASN A 55 8.57 -11.71 -0.80
C ASN A 55 8.87 -12.15 -2.25
N ASP A 56 8.50 -11.32 -3.23
CA ASP A 56 8.72 -11.58 -4.64
C ASP A 56 10.17 -11.27 -5.04
N GLU A 57 10.72 -12.09 -5.93
CA GLU A 57 12.05 -11.91 -6.53
C GLU A 57 11.93 -11.79 -8.06
N PRO A 58 12.57 -10.79 -8.68
CA PRO A 58 13.40 -9.75 -8.05
C PRO A 58 12.57 -8.75 -7.23
N GLN A 59 13.19 -8.16 -6.21
CA GLN A 59 12.60 -7.01 -5.49
C GLN A 59 12.37 -5.82 -6.44
N PRO A 60 11.33 -4.99 -6.19
CA PRO A 60 11.06 -3.82 -7.03
C PRO A 60 12.16 -2.76 -6.92
N ASN A 61 12.39 -2.02 -8.01
CA ASN A 61 13.36 -0.93 -8.04
C ASN A 61 12.85 0.32 -7.33
N GLN A 62 11.52 0.52 -7.33
CA GLN A 62 10.89 1.67 -6.70
C GLN A 62 9.66 1.25 -5.90
N VAL A 63 9.50 1.91 -4.75
CA VAL A 63 8.37 1.77 -3.83
C VAL A 63 7.79 3.16 -3.58
N GLN A 64 6.47 3.27 -3.62
CA GLN A 64 5.74 4.48 -3.21
C GLN A 64 4.55 4.10 -2.33
N VAL A 65 4.34 4.89 -1.28
CA VAL A 65 3.13 4.79 -0.45
C VAL A 65 2.47 6.16 -0.37
N LEU A 66 1.19 6.20 -0.73
CA LEU A 66 0.34 7.37 -0.57
C LEU A 66 -0.64 7.11 0.58
N GLN A 67 -0.69 8.03 1.54
CA GLN A 67 -1.73 8.08 2.56
C GLN A 67 -2.85 8.98 2.07
N ILE A 68 -4.07 8.48 2.13
CA ILE A 68 -5.27 9.13 1.64
C ILE A 68 -6.22 9.32 2.82
N SER A 69 -6.56 10.57 3.11
CA SER A 69 -7.55 10.98 4.09
C SER A 69 -8.81 11.51 3.40
N GLU A 70 -9.77 12.03 4.15
CA GLU A 70 -10.97 12.64 3.54
C GLU A 70 -10.64 13.76 2.56
N ASN A 71 -9.70 14.64 2.92
CA ASN A 71 -9.43 15.88 2.18
C ASN A 71 -8.07 15.90 1.47
N ASP A 72 -7.11 15.09 1.92
CA ASP A 72 -5.72 15.18 1.49
C ASP A 72 -5.13 13.83 1.11
N GLU A 73 -4.23 13.86 0.14
CA GLU A 73 -3.33 12.77 -0.22
C GLU A 73 -1.88 13.22 0.02
N VAL A 74 -1.13 12.44 0.78
CA VAL A 74 0.26 12.76 1.12
C VAL A 74 1.15 11.54 0.91
N GLU A 75 2.36 11.78 0.39
CA GLU A 75 3.35 10.72 0.25
C GLU A 75 3.96 10.37 1.61
N VAL A 76 4.05 9.07 1.89
CA VAL A 76 4.62 8.52 3.12
C VAL A 76 6.05 8.10 2.84
N SER A 77 6.99 8.60 3.64
CA SER A 77 8.36 8.12 3.60
C SER A 77 8.44 6.68 4.09
N VAL A 78 8.80 5.76 3.18
CA VAL A 78 9.02 4.35 3.49
C VAL A 78 10.51 4.07 3.59
N LYS A 79 10.92 3.40 4.66
CA LYS A 79 12.30 2.95 4.85
C LYS A 79 12.31 1.49 5.24
N ASP A 80 13.10 0.67 4.53
CA ASP A 80 13.18 -0.77 4.76
C ASP A 80 11.79 -1.45 4.75
N ASN A 81 10.94 -1.04 3.79
CA ASN A 81 9.54 -1.44 3.63
C ASN A 81 8.65 -1.18 4.86
N ARG A 82 9.01 -0.17 5.66
CA ARG A 82 8.34 0.16 6.92
C ARG A 82 8.03 1.63 7.00
N PHE A 83 6.93 1.94 7.68
CA PHE A 83 6.53 3.29 8.05
C PHE A 83 5.72 3.26 9.35
N SER A 84 5.37 4.43 9.88
CA SER A 84 4.58 4.54 11.12
C SER A 84 3.17 5.04 10.81
N ALA A 85 2.19 4.51 11.54
CA ALA A 85 0.82 5.01 11.52
C ALA A 85 0.77 6.48 11.98
N PRO A 86 -0.23 7.27 11.52
CA PRO A 86 -0.46 8.62 11.97
C PRO A 86 -0.58 8.71 13.48
N LEU A 87 -0.10 9.81 14.05
CA LEU A 87 -0.29 10.11 15.47
C LEU A 87 -1.71 10.58 15.78
N GLN A 88 -2.37 11.17 14.77
CA GLN A 88 -3.74 11.63 14.88
C GLN A 88 -4.70 10.45 14.69
N GLU A 89 -5.73 10.39 15.53
CA GLU A 89 -6.80 9.40 15.40
C GLU A 89 -7.65 9.68 14.17
N GLY A 90 -7.96 8.62 13.41
CA GLY A 90 -8.76 8.70 12.21
C GLY A 90 -8.72 7.42 11.40
N VAL A 91 -9.52 7.38 10.33
CA VAL A 91 -9.43 6.33 9.31
C VAL A 91 -8.59 6.85 8.17
N TYR A 92 -7.55 6.11 7.83
CA TYR A 92 -6.62 6.42 6.75
C TYR A 92 -6.61 5.27 5.76
N TYR A 93 -6.61 5.61 4.48
CA TYR A 93 -6.44 4.66 3.39
C TYR A 93 -5.02 4.78 2.87
N TYR A 94 -4.49 3.67 2.33
CA TYR A 94 -3.15 3.67 1.75
C TYR A 94 -3.19 3.06 0.37
N SER A 95 -2.45 3.68 -0.55
CA SER A 95 -2.07 3.07 -1.82
C SER A 95 -0.60 2.71 -1.74
N TYR A 96 -0.27 1.43 -1.98
CA TYR A 96 1.11 0.94 -2.05
C TYR A 96 1.40 0.53 -3.48
N GLY A 97 2.27 1.30 -4.14
CA GLY A 97 2.71 1.07 -5.51
C GLY A 97 4.16 0.60 -5.54
N VAL A 98 4.45 -0.32 -6.46
CA VAL A 98 5.80 -0.83 -6.71
C VAL A 98 6.06 -0.94 -8.20
N TRP A 99 7.31 -0.73 -8.61
CA TRP A 99 7.71 -0.77 -10.01
C TRP A 99 8.97 -1.61 -10.19
N TRP A 100 8.91 -2.45 -11.22
CA TRP A 100 10.06 -3.12 -11.81
C TRP A 100 10.35 -2.43 -13.14
N MET A 101 11.53 -1.82 -13.24
CA MET A 101 11.95 -1.00 -14.39
C MET A 101 13.11 -1.64 -15.18
N ASP A 102 13.48 -2.87 -14.83
CA ASP A 102 14.55 -3.65 -15.46
C ASP A 102 14.12 -4.34 -16.77
#